data_AF-A0AAD9MAQ5-F1
#
_entry.id   AF-A0AAD9MAQ5-F1
#
_cell.length_a   1.000
_cell.length_b   1.000
_cell.length_c   1.000
_cell.angle_alpha   90.00
_cell.angle_beta   90.00
_cell.angle_gamma   90.00
#
_symmetry.space_group_name_H-M   'P 1'
#
loop_
_entity.id
_entity.type
_entity.pdbx_description
1 polymer ?
#
loop_
_entity_poly.entity_id
_entity_poly.type
_entity_poly.pdbx_seq_one_letter_code
_entity_poly.pdbx_strand_id
1 'polypeptide(L)'
;MKPFFLSDEEHGKKYDDRKPSKIPGLRAPHWHPARLPPRRTLRRTLLLAIVVGLCVYVFVKNIPDDLPIRDRRRPVYADHGAPGSFRPQKPAVTLPQRQPKKNAHEPSSVSTALYSGPLKFTKLAKTLHGISEFTKGSFPINRNVLFAASNPRSAATLLPLACAMGREMRSLIHFALMGSTKITLQELRDINGLDDSCQIHYHDARPDYAQALSENRLATSISRALFHIQNFMHPQLVFVDVKDEDRFFLDTLAAWNRIFIDILIQVTPGASGSLIRLLGSLSAADFRACSVPHITIELPPDPDSSILRFLENFQWPPADVPNPNKAELAPQFYHYLKYALAERRTAMPSFS
;
A
#
# COMPACT_ATOMS: atom_id res chain seq x y z
N MET A 1 4.79 -44.03 -66.22
CA MET A 1 3.58 -43.21 -66.41
C MET A 1 3.44 -42.28 -65.19
N LYS A 2 3.64 -40.97 -65.39
CA LYS A 2 3.12 -39.86 -64.54
C LYS A 2 1.68 -39.55 -65.01
N PRO A 3 0.90 -38.61 -64.42
CA PRO A 3 0.84 -38.01 -63.07
C PRO A 3 -0.61 -38.09 -62.49
N PHE A 4 -0.99 -37.51 -61.33
CA PHE A 4 -1.56 -36.16 -61.21
C PHE A 4 -1.70 -35.74 -59.74
N PHE A 5 -1.28 -34.50 -59.47
CA PHE A 5 -1.63 -33.65 -58.34
C PHE A 5 -3.13 -33.28 -58.34
N LEU A 6 -3.76 -33.08 -57.17
CA LEU A 6 -4.26 -31.77 -56.67
C LEU A 6 -5.17 -31.89 -55.43
N SER A 7 -4.84 -31.04 -54.44
CA SER A 7 -5.65 -30.29 -53.47
C SER A 7 -7.16 -30.59 -53.35
N ASP A 8 -7.68 -30.73 -52.12
CA ASP A 8 -8.29 -29.58 -51.42
C ASP A 8 -8.76 -29.92 -49.99
N GLU A 9 -8.63 -28.90 -49.13
CA GLU A 9 -9.18 -28.77 -47.79
C GLU A 9 -10.72 -28.85 -47.78
N GLU A 10 -11.29 -29.70 -46.92
CA GLU A 10 -12.64 -29.47 -46.40
C GLU A 10 -12.73 -29.82 -44.92
N HIS A 11 -12.47 -28.81 -44.09
CA HIS A 11 -12.85 -28.76 -42.68
C HIS A 11 -14.38 -28.66 -42.57
N GLY A 12 -15.06 -29.82 -42.59
CA GLY A 12 -16.45 -29.93 -42.19
C GLY A 12 -16.58 -29.71 -40.68
N LYS A 13 -16.87 -28.47 -40.26
CA LYS A 13 -17.33 -28.14 -38.91
C LYS A 13 -18.48 -29.07 -38.52
N LYS A 14 -18.25 -29.98 -37.58
CA LYS A 14 -19.32 -30.72 -36.91
C LYS A 14 -19.97 -29.77 -35.91
N TYR A 15 -21.11 -29.23 -36.34
CA TYR A 15 -22.09 -28.52 -35.55
C TYR A 15 -22.52 -29.40 -34.37
N ASP A 16 -22.20 -28.97 -33.15
CA ASP A 16 -22.71 -29.57 -31.92
C ASP A 16 -23.87 -28.68 -31.44
N ASP A 17 -25.09 -29.13 -31.72
CA ASP A 17 -26.37 -28.47 -31.46
C ASP A 17 -26.65 -28.36 -29.95
N ARG A 18 -26.26 -27.25 -29.33
CA ARG A 18 -26.80 -26.89 -28.01
C ARG A 18 -28.14 -26.18 -28.18
N LYS A 19 -29.23 -26.94 -28.03
CA LYS A 19 -30.59 -26.42 -27.87
C LYS A 19 -30.67 -25.50 -26.64
N PRO A 20 -31.06 -24.23 -26.77
CA PRO A 20 -31.37 -23.40 -25.61
C PRO A 20 -32.71 -23.82 -25.01
N SER A 21 -32.68 -24.26 -23.74
CA SER A 21 -33.84 -24.48 -22.91
C SER A 21 -34.65 -23.19 -22.76
N LYS A 22 -35.96 -23.28 -22.98
CA LYS A 22 -36.94 -22.20 -22.77
C LYS A 22 -36.98 -21.83 -21.28
N ILE A 23 -36.33 -20.72 -20.92
CA ILE A 23 -36.58 -19.99 -19.66
C ILE A 23 -37.41 -18.76 -20.03
N PRO A 24 -38.62 -18.57 -19.48
CA PRO A 24 -39.43 -17.39 -19.75
C PRO A 24 -38.94 -16.21 -18.90
N GLY A 25 -38.54 -15.13 -19.56
CA GLY A 25 -38.50 -13.80 -18.96
C GLY A 25 -37.11 -13.20 -18.76
N LEU A 26 -36.50 -12.70 -19.85
CA LEU A 26 -35.66 -11.49 -19.83
C LEU A 26 -35.43 -11.05 -21.29
N ARG A 27 -36.11 -9.97 -21.69
CA ARG A 27 -36.04 -9.40 -23.05
C ARG A 27 -34.59 -8.96 -23.34
N ALA A 28 -34.00 -9.49 -24.41
CA ALA A 28 -32.77 -8.98 -24.98
C ALA A 28 -32.96 -7.54 -25.52
N PRO A 29 -31.94 -6.66 -25.40
CA PRO A 29 -32.01 -5.32 -25.97
C PRO A 29 -31.87 -5.42 -27.49
N HIS A 30 -32.90 -4.94 -28.17
CA HIS A 30 -32.98 -4.75 -29.60
C HIS A 30 -31.99 -3.64 -29.99
N TRP A 31 -30.91 -4.01 -30.69
CA TRP A 31 -30.02 -3.06 -31.33
C TRP A 31 -30.79 -2.28 -32.40
N HIS A 32 -31.13 -1.02 -32.10
CA HIS A 32 -31.60 -0.09 -33.11
C HIS A 32 -30.40 0.72 -33.64
N PRO A 33 -30.23 0.84 -34.98
CA PRO A 33 -29.22 1.73 -35.53
C PRO A 33 -29.53 3.18 -35.12
N ALA A 34 -28.48 3.93 -34.79
CA ALA A 34 -28.57 5.30 -34.32
C ALA A 34 -29.34 6.18 -35.32
N ARG A 35 -30.52 6.67 -34.93
CA ARG A 35 -31.24 7.69 -35.69
C ARG A 35 -30.49 9.01 -35.52
N LEU A 36 -30.05 9.60 -36.63
CA LEU A 36 -29.54 10.97 -36.65
C LEU A 36 -30.58 11.89 -36.00
N PRO A 37 -30.19 12.69 -34.98
CA PRO A 37 -31.14 13.45 -34.20
C PRO A 37 -31.75 14.58 -35.06
N PRO A 38 -33.04 14.90 -34.90
CA PRO A 38 -33.72 15.88 -35.74
C PRO A 38 -33.07 17.26 -35.59
N ARG A 39 -32.97 18.01 -36.70
CA ARG A 39 -32.28 19.33 -36.85
C ARG A 39 -32.54 20.38 -35.74
N ARG A 40 -33.59 20.22 -34.93
CA ARG A 40 -33.90 21.08 -33.78
C ARG A 40 -33.02 20.82 -32.55
N THR A 41 -32.55 19.60 -32.31
CA THR A 41 -31.70 19.27 -31.15
C THR A 41 -30.25 19.68 -31.37
N LEU A 42 -29.74 19.61 -32.61
CA LEU A 42 -28.42 20.12 -32.99
C LEU A 42 -28.26 21.62 -32.71
N ARG A 43 -29.32 22.42 -32.95
CA ARG A 43 -29.31 23.86 -32.64
C ARG A 43 -29.24 24.13 -31.13
N ARG A 44 -29.91 23.30 -30.31
CA ARG A 44 -29.88 23.42 -28.85
C ARG A 44 -28.53 22.99 -28.27
N THR A 45 -27.91 21.94 -28.80
CA THR A 45 -26.57 21.50 -28.36
C THR A 45 -25.49 22.49 -28.78
N LEU A 46 -25.59 23.11 -29.96
CA LEU A 46 -24.67 24.15 -30.40
C LEU A 46 -24.76 25.39 -29.50
N LEU A 47 -25.98 25.84 -29.18
CA LEU A 47 -26.18 26.98 -28.27
C LEU A 47 -25.63 26.69 -26.88
N LEU A 48 -25.84 25.47 -26.35
CA LEU A 48 -25.32 25.09 -25.04
C LEU A 48 -23.79 25.01 -25.04
N ALA A 49 -23.17 24.52 -26.12
CA ALA A 49 -21.72 24.52 -26.27
C ALA A 49 -21.14 25.94 -26.33
N ILE A 50 -21.82 26.89 -27.00
CA ILE A 50 -21.42 28.31 -27.04
C ILE A 50 -21.51 28.94 -25.65
N VAL A 51 -22.59 28.67 -24.91
CA VAL A 51 -22.75 29.18 -23.53
C VAL A 51 -21.66 28.63 -22.61
N VAL A 52 -21.38 27.32 -22.67
CA VAL A 52 -20.30 26.70 -21.89
C VAL A 52 -18.94 27.29 -22.27
N GLY A 53 -18.67 27.48 -23.56
CA GLY A 53 -17.45 28.13 -24.03
C GLY A 53 -17.30 29.56 -23.51
N LEU A 54 -18.38 30.33 -23.48
CA LEU A 54 -18.39 31.70 -22.94
C LEU A 54 -18.17 31.70 -21.42
N CYS A 55 -18.76 30.75 -20.69
CA CYS A 55 -18.52 30.58 -19.25
C CYS A 55 -17.05 30.23 -18.96
N VAL A 56 -16.44 29.33 -19.74
CA VAL A 56 -15.02 28.98 -19.61
C VAL A 56 -14.14 30.19 -19.95
N TYR A 57 -14.48 30.95 -21.00
CA TYR A 57 -13.75 32.17 -21.36
C TYR A 57 -13.78 33.22 -20.25
N VAL A 58 -14.96 33.49 -19.68
CA VAL A 58 -15.11 34.41 -18.54
C VAL A 58 -14.37 33.89 -17.32
N PHE A 59 -14.42 32.58 -17.05
CA PHE A 59 -13.69 31.98 -15.94
C PHE A 59 -12.18 32.18 -16.10
N VAL A 60 -11.61 31.83 -17.26
CA VAL A 60 -10.18 32.02 -17.53
C VAL A 60 -9.78 33.49 -17.45
N LYS A 61 -10.60 34.41 -17.98
CA LYS A 61 -10.31 35.84 -17.95
C LYS A 61 -10.51 36.49 -16.58
N ASN A 62 -11.20 35.82 -15.66
CA ASN A 62 -11.50 36.30 -14.31
C ASN A 62 -10.76 35.49 -13.22
N ILE A 63 -9.79 34.65 -13.61
CA ILE A 63 -8.81 34.10 -12.67
C ILE A 63 -7.88 35.26 -12.29
N PRO A 64 -7.83 35.68 -11.01
CA PRO A 64 -6.85 36.66 -10.57
C PRO A 64 -5.45 36.02 -10.66
N ASP A 65 -4.57 36.60 -11.47
CA ASP A 65 -3.18 36.15 -11.67
C ASP A 65 -2.26 36.41 -10.45
N ASP A 66 -2.79 36.95 -9.35
CA ASP A 66 -2.04 37.26 -8.12
C ASP A 66 -2.03 36.12 -7.10
N LEU A 67 -1.82 34.88 -7.57
CA LEU A 67 -1.52 33.76 -6.69
C LEU A 67 0.00 33.58 -6.60
N PRO A 68 0.66 33.97 -5.50
CA PRO A 68 2.09 33.75 -5.35
C PRO A 68 2.37 32.24 -5.40
N ILE A 69 3.39 31.87 -6.18
CA ILE A 69 3.92 30.51 -6.27
C ILE A 69 4.15 30.01 -4.85
N ARG A 70 3.36 29.02 -4.44
CA ARG A 70 3.42 28.43 -3.11
C ARG A 70 4.67 27.55 -3.03
N ASP A 71 5.80 28.18 -2.76
CA ASP A 71 7.04 27.49 -2.41
C ASP A 71 6.75 26.51 -1.27
N ARG A 72 6.95 25.21 -1.53
CA ARG A 72 6.88 24.15 -0.52
C ARG A 72 8.10 24.17 0.43
N ARG A 73 8.68 25.34 0.71
CA ARG A 73 9.63 25.48 1.83
C ARG A 73 8.86 25.49 3.13
N ARG A 74 9.26 24.62 4.07
CA ARG A 74 8.76 24.61 5.45
C ARG A 74 8.75 26.05 6.00
N PRO A 75 7.65 26.53 6.60
CA PRO A 75 7.67 27.82 7.26
C PRO A 75 8.64 27.74 8.44
N VAL A 76 9.65 28.61 8.44
CA VAL A 76 10.45 28.91 9.62
C VAL A 76 9.67 30.00 10.36
N TYR A 77 9.09 29.64 11.51
CA TYR A 77 8.43 30.62 12.36
C TYR A 77 9.51 31.46 13.05
N ALA A 78 9.54 32.75 12.71
CA ALA A 78 10.26 33.73 13.49
C ALA A 78 9.46 34.00 14.77
N ASP A 79 10.10 33.78 15.91
CA ASP A 79 9.52 33.97 17.22
C ASP A 79 9.39 35.48 17.50
N HIS A 80 8.14 35.95 17.65
CA HIS A 80 7.81 37.34 17.90
C HIS A 80 6.91 37.46 19.13
N GLY A 81 7.55 37.44 20.30
CA GLY A 81 7.26 38.39 21.39
C GLY A 81 6.31 37.92 22.50
N ALA A 82 6.90 37.63 23.67
CA ALA A 82 6.28 37.96 24.96
C ALA A 82 7.26 38.85 25.75
N PRO A 83 6.79 39.94 26.41
CA PRO A 83 7.65 40.96 26.99
C PRO A 83 8.07 40.63 28.43
N GLY A 84 9.32 40.96 28.75
CA GLY A 84 9.79 41.23 30.12
C GLY A 84 10.36 40.04 30.87
N SER A 85 11.70 39.95 30.94
CA SER A 85 12.48 40.14 32.18
C SER A 85 13.89 39.50 32.10
N PHE A 86 14.88 40.34 32.40
CA PHE A 86 16.20 40.05 32.96
C PHE A 86 17.12 39.01 32.29
N ARG A 87 18.16 39.56 31.66
CA ARG A 87 19.37 38.88 31.21
C ARG A 87 20.44 38.95 32.32
N PRO A 88 20.89 37.83 32.91
CA PRO A 88 22.19 37.78 33.55
C PRO A 88 23.23 37.33 32.51
N GLN A 89 24.21 38.18 32.24
CA GLN A 89 25.43 37.78 31.54
C GLN A 89 26.15 36.68 32.35
N LYS A 90 26.51 35.58 31.68
CA LYS A 90 27.58 34.68 32.14
C LYS A 90 28.56 34.40 30.99
N PRO A 91 29.85 34.26 31.31
CA PRO A 91 30.98 34.64 30.45
C PRO A 91 31.34 33.60 29.39
N ALA A 92 32.06 34.07 28.36
CA ALA A 92 32.57 33.28 27.26
C ALA A 92 33.52 32.16 27.74
N VAL A 93 33.21 30.92 27.34
CA VAL A 93 34.15 29.80 27.39
C VAL A 93 34.67 29.57 25.97
N THR A 94 35.94 29.88 25.78
CA THR A 94 36.72 29.65 24.57
C THR A 94 36.89 28.14 24.34
N LEU A 95 36.30 27.60 23.26
CA LEU A 95 36.65 26.27 22.76
C LEU A 95 37.80 26.41 21.74
N PRO A 96 38.88 25.62 21.83
CA PRO A 96 40.04 25.79 20.96
C PRO A 96 39.72 25.42 19.51
N GLN A 97 40.07 26.30 18.58
CA GLN A 97 40.14 26.02 17.14
C GLN A 97 41.12 24.87 16.89
N ARG A 98 40.62 23.73 16.37
CA ARG A 98 41.46 22.70 15.77
C ARG A 98 41.45 22.86 14.25
N GLN A 99 42.57 23.32 13.71
CA GLN A 99 42.84 23.55 12.30
C GLN A 99 42.71 22.27 11.44
N PRO A 100 42.38 22.39 10.15
CA PRO A 100 42.28 21.25 9.24
C PRO A 100 43.69 20.87 8.75
N LYS A 101 44.16 19.67 9.12
CA LYS A 101 45.31 19.06 8.44
C LYS A 101 44.81 18.09 7.38
N LYS A 102 45.00 18.47 6.11
CA LYS A 102 45.16 17.51 5.01
C LYS A 102 46.39 16.66 5.32
N ASN A 103 46.24 15.35 5.23
CA ASN A 103 47.27 14.46 4.70
C ASN A 103 46.59 13.17 4.23
N ALA A 104 46.83 12.84 2.98
CA ALA A 104 46.48 11.57 2.36
C ALA A 104 47.30 10.46 3.03
N HIS A 105 46.61 9.48 3.58
CA HIS A 105 47.13 8.13 3.75
C HIS A 105 45.93 7.18 3.88
N GLU A 106 45.68 6.41 2.83
CA GLU A 106 45.18 5.04 3.01
C GLU A 106 46.30 4.29 3.75
N PRO A 107 45.98 3.55 4.83
CA PRO A 107 45.47 2.21 4.61
C PRO A 107 44.38 1.76 5.62
N SER A 108 43.44 0.97 5.10
CA SER A 108 42.78 -0.16 5.77
C SER A 108 42.47 -0.08 7.28
N SER A 109 41.22 0.27 7.61
CA SER A 109 40.44 -0.45 8.63
C SER A 109 38.95 -0.29 8.32
N VAL A 110 38.44 -1.14 7.41
CA VAL A 110 36.99 -1.27 7.23
C VAL A 110 36.44 -1.93 8.48
N SER A 111 36.08 -1.13 9.47
CA SER A 111 35.10 -1.57 10.44
C SER A 111 33.80 -1.74 9.67
N THR A 112 33.37 -2.98 9.49
CA THR A 112 32.07 -3.35 8.92
C THR A 112 30.98 -2.95 9.92
N ALA A 113 30.81 -1.64 10.15
CA ALA A 113 29.80 -1.12 11.03
C ALA A 113 28.44 -1.40 10.40
N LEU A 114 27.73 -2.39 10.95
CA LEU A 114 26.38 -2.73 10.53
C LEU A 114 25.50 -1.48 10.66
N TYR A 115 24.78 -1.17 9.59
CA TYR A 115 23.90 -0.01 9.53
C TYR A 115 22.68 -0.26 10.43
N SER A 116 22.50 0.58 11.45
CA SER A 116 21.37 0.48 12.39
C SER A 116 20.28 1.54 12.15
N GLY A 117 20.40 2.37 11.11
CA GLY A 117 19.46 3.44 10.82
C GLY A 117 18.09 2.97 10.29
N PRO A 118 17.17 3.89 9.99
CA PRO A 118 15.83 3.54 9.52
C PRO A 118 15.85 2.84 8.16
N LEU A 119 14.96 1.85 7.99
CA LEU A 119 14.76 1.16 6.71
C LEU A 119 13.97 2.07 5.76
N LYS A 120 14.62 2.50 4.68
CA LYS A 120 14.04 3.37 3.64
C LYS A 120 14.05 2.65 2.31
N PHE A 121 12.94 2.74 1.59
CA PHE A 121 12.73 2.09 0.29
C PHE A 121 12.48 3.14 -0.80
N THR A 122 13.48 3.96 -1.09
CA THR A 122 13.30 5.08 -2.03
C THR A 122 13.02 4.59 -3.45
N LYS A 123 13.66 3.49 -3.85
CA LYS A 123 13.49 2.87 -5.17
C LYS A 123 12.13 2.18 -5.29
N LEU A 124 11.74 1.40 -4.29
CA LEU A 124 10.43 0.73 -4.27
C LEU A 124 9.30 1.75 -4.39
N ALA A 125 9.32 2.80 -3.57
CA ALA A 125 8.29 3.83 -3.57
C ALA A 125 8.11 4.48 -4.95
N LYS A 126 9.21 4.79 -5.65
CA LYS A 126 9.17 5.32 -7.02
C LYS A 126 8.49 4.36 -7.98
N THR A 127 8.84 3.07 -7.92
CA THR A 127 8.25 2.06 -8.81
C THR A 127 6.78 1.79 -8.50
N LEU A 128 6.39 1.67 -7.22
CA LEU A 128 5.00 1.40 -6.81
C LEU A 128 4.07 2.57 -7.17
N HIS A 129 4.51 3.81 -6.95
CA HIS A 129 3.71 4.97 -7.34
C HIS A 129 3.54 5.06 -8.86
N GLY A 130 4.60 4.77 -9.62
CA GLY A 130 4.57 4.76 -11.08
C GLY A 130 3.60 3.72 -11.67
N ILE A 131 3.27 2.66 -10.94
CA ILE A 131 2.35 1.61 -11.41
C ILE A 131 0.93 1.70 -10.86
N SER A 132 0.69 2.59 -9.90
CA SER A 132 -0.57 2.65 -9.15
C SER A 132 -1.80 2.92 -10.02
N GLU A 133 -1.64 3.68 -11.11
CA GLU A 133 -2.75 4.08 -11.98
C GLU A 133 -3.27 2.93 -12.87
N PHE A 134 -2.37 2.07 -13.39
CA PHE A 134 -2.75 1.04 -14.37
C PHE A 134 -2.97 -0.35 -13.76
N THR A 135 -2.35 -0.65 -12.60
CA THR A 135 -2.42 -1.98 -11.98
C THR A 135 -3.72 -2.28 -11.24
N LYS A 136 -4.56 -1.26 -11.01
CA LYS A 136 -5.77 -1.39 -10.18
C LYS A 136 -5.46 -2.00 -8.80
N GLY A 137 -4.28 -1.70 -8.26
CA GLY A 137 -3.80 -2.26 -7.00
C GLY A 137 -4.60 -1.89 -5.76
N SER A 138 -5.40 -0.81 -5.84
CA SER A 138 -6.35 -0.44 -4.79
C SER A 138 -7.61 -1.32 -4.74
N PHE A 139 -7.82 -2.17 -5.74
CA PHE A 139 -8.99 -3.04 -5.81
C PHE A 139 -8.62 -4.46 -5.35
N PRO A 140 -9.50 -5.12 -4.56
CA PRO A 140 -9.26 -6.47 -4.06
C PRO A 140 -9.28 -7.52 -5.17
N ILE A 141 -9.98 -7.24 -6.29
CA ILE A 141 -10.02 -8.09 -7.47
C ILE A 141 -9.19 -7.43 -8.56
N ASN A 142 -7.97 -7.93 -8.77
CA ASN A 142 -7.07 -7.48 -9.82
C ASN A 142 -6.38 -8.69 -10.48
N ARG A 143 -5.46 -8.47 -11.43
CA ARG A 143 -4.72 -9.53 -12.13
C ARG A 143 -3.23 -9.44 -11.88
N ASN A 144 -2.85 -8.90 -10.73
CA ASN A 144 -1.46 -8.63 -10.40
C ASN A 144 -0.83 -9.91 -9.87
N VAL A 145 0.26 -10.33 -10.52
CA VAL A 145 1.04 -11.51 -10.16
C VAL A 145 2.43 -11.04 -9.81
N LEU A 146 2.95 -11.47 -8.67
CA LEU A 146 4.26 -11.08 -8.16
C LEU A 146 5.23 -12.26 -8.23
N PHE A 147 6.40 -12.04 -8.80
CA PHE A 147 7.58 -12.89 -8.65
C PHE A 147 8.50 -12.20 -7.65
N ALA A 148 8.89 -12.89 -6.59
CA ALA A 148 9.75 -12.33 -5.54
C ALA A 148 10.98 -13.21 -5.34
N ALA A 149 12.15 -12.58 -5.25
CA ALA A 149 13.42 -13.24 -4.96
C ALA A 149 14.32 -12.32 -4.12
N SER A 150 15.14 -12.88 -3.23
CA SER A 150 16.24 -12.15 -2.57
C SER A 150 17.60 -12.48 -3.16
N ASN A 151 17.77 -13.71 -3.62
CA ASN A 151 19.00 -14.23 -4.21
C ASN A 151 18.98 -14.07 -5.75
N PRO A 152 20.08 -13.59 -6.39
CA PRO A 152 20.18 -13.48 -7.84
C PRO A 152 20.05 -14.83 -8.57
N ARG A 153 20.43 -15.95 -7.93
CA ARG A 153 20.28 -17.27 -8.54
C ARG A 153 18.81 -17.69 -8.64
N SER A 154 18.04 -17.52 -7.56
CA SER A 154 16.58 -17.68 -7.56
C SER A 154 15.93 -16.75 -8.59
N ALA A 155 16.35 -15.49 -8.63
CA ALA A 155 15.87 -14.52 -9.60
C ALA A 155 16.07 -15.00 -11.05
N ALA A 156 17.26 -15.51 -11.40
CA ALA A 156 17.54 -16.05 -12.74
C ALA A 156 16.63 -17.24 -13.10
N THR A 157 16.22 -18.05 -12.14
CA THR A 157 15.27 -19.16 -12.35
C THR A 157 13.84 -18.65 -12.62
N LEU A 158 13.41 -17.61 -11.91
CA LEU A 158 12.04 -17.08 -12.00
C LEU A 158 11.82 -16.16 -13.22
N LEU A 159 12.85 -15.45 -13.67
CA LEU A 159 12.72 -14.44 -14.73
C LEU A 159 12.22 -14.99 -16.08
N PRO A 160 12.69 -16.14 -16.58
CA PRO A 160 12.15 -16.72 -17.81
C PRO A 160 10.65 -17.08 -17.70
N LEU A 161 10.22 -17.57 -16.53
CA LEU A 161 8.80 -17.86 -16.26
C LEU A 161 7.98 -16.57 -16.22
N ALA A 162 8.47 -15.53 -15.55
CA ALA A 162 7.84 -14.22 -15.52
C ALA A 162 7.71 -13.62 -16.92
N CYS A 163 8.74 -13.75 -17.77
CA CYS A 163 8.72 -13.24 -19.15
C CYS A 163 7.71 -14.01 -20.02
N ALA A 164 7.66 -15.34 -19.89
CA ALA A 164 6.67 -16.14 -20.60
C ALA A 164 5.24 -15.70 -20.26
N MET A 165 4.96 -15.49 -18.97
CA MET A 165 3.65 -15.00 -18.52
C MET A 165 3.37 -13.55 -18.97
N GLY A 166 4.38 -12.68 -18.95
CA GLY A 166 4.23 -11.28 -19.36
C GLY A 166 3.94 -11.12 -20.85
N ARG A 167 4.52 -11.97 -21.70
CA ARG A 167 4.24 -12.01 -23.15
C ARG A 167 2.78 -12.37 -23.47
N GLU A 168 2.10 -13.12 -22.59
CA GLU A 168 0.69 -13.48 -22.78
C GLU A 168 -0.28 -12.33 -22.50
N MET A 169 0.12 -11.30 -21.75
CA MET A 169 -0.69 -10.12 -21.43
C MET A 169 -2.04 -10.40 -20.77
N ARG A 170 -2.18 -11.57 -20.13
CA ARG A 170 -3.39 -11.95 -19.38
C ARG A 170 -3.37 -11.44 -17.95
N SER A 171 -2.17 -11.37 -17.39
CA SER A 171 -1.89 -10.93 -16.02
C SER A 171 -0.84 -9.83 -16.04
N LEU A 172 -0.90 -8.93 -15.05
CA LEU A 172 0.13 -7.91 -14.87
C LEU A 172 1.25 -8.52 -14.04
N ILE A 173 2.40 -8.71 -14.67
CA ILE A 173 3.54 -9.39 -14.06
C ILE A 173 4.44 -8.37 -13.39
N HIS A 174 4.69 -8.59 -12.11
CA HIS A 174 5.58 -7.81 -11.28
C HIS A 174 6.75 -8.67 -10.84
N PHE A 175 7.96 -8.12 -10.85
CA PHE A 175 9.15 -8.77 -10.34
C PHE A 175 9.75 -7.90 -9.23
N ALA A 176 9.86 -8.43 -8.01
CA ALA A 176 10.44 -7.74 -6.87
C ALA A 176 11.75 -8.40 -6.42
N LEU A 177 12.84 -7.63 -6.47
CA LEU A 177 14.12 -8.03 -5.90
C LEU A 177 14.24 -7.50 -4.47
N MET A 178 14.47 -8.41 -3.52
CA MET A 178 14.62 -8.13 -2.09
C MET A 178 16.01 -8.55 -1.59
N GLY A 179 16.27 -8.44 -0.29
CA GLY A 179 17.53 -8.88 0.31
C GLY A 179 18.67 -7.85 0.27
N SER A 180 19.91 -8.35 0.38
CA SER A 180 21.14 -7.53 0.55
C SER A 180 22.06 -7.50 -0.65
N THR A 181 21.68 -8.16 -1.75
CA THR A 181 22.55 -8.36 -2.92
C THR A 181 22.86 -7.04 -3.63
N LYS A 182 24.04 -6.93 -4.27
CA LYS A 182 24.52 -5.70 -4.92
C LYS A 182 24.02 -5.49 -6.36
N ILE A 183 23.52 -6.55 -6.99
CA ILE A 183 23.15 -6.56 -8.41
C ILE A 183 22.04 -5.55 -8.73
N THR A 184 22.17 -4.76 -9.80
CA THR A 184 21.08 -3.85 -10.18
C THR A 184 19.99 -4.61 -10.93
N LEU A 185 18.75 -4.11 -10.92
CA LEU A 185 17.67 -4.73 -11.71
C LEU A 185 17.99 -4.73 -13.22
N GLN A 186 18.67 -3.69 -13.69
CA GLN A 186 19.11 -3.60 -15.09
C GLN A 186 20.15 -4.67 -15.40
N GLU A 187 21.19 -4.79 -14.59
CA GLU A 187 22.22 -5.83 -14.73
C GLU A 187 21.61 -7.25 -14.66
N LEU A 188 20.67 -7.48 -13.75
CA LEU A 188 19.96 -8.75 -13.65
C LEU A 188 19.16 -9.06 -14.93
N ARG A 189 18.54 -8.06 -15.56
CA ARG A 189 17.83 -8.23 -16.83
C ARG A 189 18.78 -8.51 -17.99
N ASP A 190 19.87 -7.74 -18.07
CA ASP A 190 20.85 -7.82 -19.15
C ASP A 190 21.53 -9.19 -19.15
N ILE A 191 21.87 -9.72 -17.97
CA ILE A 191 22.47 -11.05 -17.81
C ILE A 191 21.50 -12.17 -18.25
N ASN A 192 20.20 -12.00 -18.01
CA ASN A 192 19.19 -12.99 -18.38
C ASN A 192 18.62 -12.79 -19.80
N GLY A 193 19.15 -11.83 -20.57
CA GLY A 193 18.70 -11.54 -21.93
C GLY A 193 17.25 -11.05 -22.02
N LEU A 194 16.77 -10.31 -21.01
CA LEU A 194 15.39 -9.83 -20.93
C LEU A 194 15.25 -8.44 -21.55
N ASP A 195 14.53 -8.41 -22.67
CA ASP A 195 14.14 -7.19 -23.34
C ASP A 195 12.81 -6.64 -22.81
N ASP A 196 12.43 -5.46 -23.31
CA ASP A 196 11.18 -4.82 -22.91
C ASP A 196 9.93 -5.56 -23.46
N SER A 197 10.11 -6.55 -24.35
CA SER A 197 9.01 -7.39 -24.87
C SER A 197 8.34 -8.24 -23.79
N CYS A 198 9.05 -8.55 -22.71
CA CYS A 198 8.56 -9.37 -21.61
C CYS A 198 7.44 -8.69 -20.80
N GLN A 199 7.21 -7.37 -20.94
CA GLN A 199 6.15 -6.62 -20.24
C GLN A 199 6.09 -6.90 -18.71
N ILE A 200 7.27 -6.99 -18.09
CA ILE A 200 7.42 -7.17 -16.64
C ILE A 200 7.63 -5.81 -15.98
N HIS A 201 6.91 -5.56 -14.89
CA HIS A 201 7.14 -4.40 -14.04
C HIS A 201 8.14 -4.74 -12.92
N TYR A 202 9.30 -4.11 -12.94
CA TYR A 202 10.37 -4.39 -11.98
C TYR A 202 10.31 -3.46 -10.77
N HIS A 203 10.50 -4.04 -9.58
CA HIS A 203 10.46 -3.38 -8.28
C HIS A 203 11.75 -3.67 -7.51
N ASP A 204 12.50 -2.61 -7.17
CA ASP A 204 13.66 -2.75 -6.27
C ASP A 204 13.17 -2.55 -4.84
N ALA A 205 12.86 -3.66 -4.18
CA ALA A 205 12.33 -3.72 -2.82
C ALA A 205 13.44 -3.76 -1.76
N ARG A 206 14.70 -3.58 -2.15
CA ARG A 206 15.83 -3.50 -1.22
C ARG A 206 15.89 -2.13 -0.54
N PRO A 207 16.32 -2.06 0.72
CA PRO A 207 16.54 -0.78 1.40
C PRO A 207 17.80 -0.08 0.88
N ASP A 208 17.90 1.25 1.06
CA ASP A 208 19.00 2.07 0.51
C ASP A 208 20.42 1.58 0.95
N TYR A 209 20.53 0.95 2.12
CA TYR A 209 21.79 0.41 2.68
C TYR A 209 21.77 -1.11 2.90
N ALA A 210 21.16 -1.86 1.98
CA ALA A 210 20.89 -3.29 2.14
C ALA A 210 22.13 -4.15 2.47
N GLN A 211 23.28 -3.85 1.89
CA GLN A 211 24.54 -4.60 2.12
C GLN A 211 25.10 -4.44 3.54
N ALA A 212 24.73 -3.37 4.24
CA ALA A 212 25.24 -3.09 5.58
C ALA A 212 24.29 -3.59 6.69
N LEU A 213 23.18 -4.25 6.34
CA LEU A 213 22.19 -4.72 7.32
C LEU A 213 22.50 -6.15 7.79
N SER A 214 22.19 -6.42 9.06
CA SER A 214 22.17 -7.80 9.57
C SER A 214 20.98 -8.60 9.03
N GLU A 215 21.05 -9.92 9.06
CA GLU A 215 19.99 -10.81 8.57
C GLU A 215 18.63 -10.54 9.24
N ASN A 216 18.59 -10.37 10.56
CA ASN A 216 17.34 -10.03 11.28
C ASN A 216 16.72 -8.71 10.79
N ARG A 217 17.57 -7.75 10.43
CA ARG A 217 17.13 -6.45 9.90
C ARG A 217 16.71 -6.57 8.43
N LEU A 218 17.32 -7.46 7.66
CA LEU A 218 16.90 -7.81 6.30
C LEU A 218 15.55 -8.52 6.29
N ALA A 219 15.30 -9.45 7.21
CA ALA A 219 13.99 -10.07 7.42
C ALA A 219 12.92 -9.00 7.71
N THR A 220 13.20 -8.10 8.64
CA THR A 220 12.30 -6.96 8.95
C THR A 220 12.07 -6.07 7.71
N SER A 221 13.12 -5.86 6.91
CA SER A 221 13.05 -5.11 5.66
C SER A 221 12.15 -5.78 4.64
N ILE A 222 12.24 -7.11 4.50
CA ILE A 222 11.39 -7.89 3.60
C ILE A 222 9.93 -7.80 4.02
N SER A 223 9.64 -7.98 5.32
CA SER A 223 8.27 -7.80 5.86
C SER A 223 7.69 -6.44 5.49
N ARG A 224 8.49 -5.37 5.65
CA ARG A 224 8.05 -4.01 5.35
C ARG A 224 7.88 -3.77 3.84
N ALA A 225 8.76 -4.32 3.01
CA ALA A 225 8.62 -4.24 1.57
C ALA A 225 7.36 -4.97 1.08
N LEU A 226 7.10 -6.18 1.59
CA LEU A 226 5.90 -6.96 1.30
C LEU A 226 4.63 -6.23 1.74
N PHE A 227 4.64 -5.55 2.90
CA PHE A 227 3.53 -4.71 3.31
C PHE A 227 3.25 -3.58 2.30
N HIS A 228 4.28 -2.87 1.83
CA HIS A 228 4.10 -1.84 0.81
C HIS A 228 3.57 -2.42 -0.51
N ILE A 229 4.12 -3.54 -0.95
CA ILE A 229 3.66 -4.24 -2.16
C ILE A 229 2.19 -4.67 -2.01
N GLN A 230 1.82 -5.31 -0.90
CA GLN A 230 0.44 -5.74 -0.65
C GLN A 230 -0.52 -4.54 -0.71
N ASN A 231 -0.18 -3.45 -0.04
CA ASN A 231 -1.08 -2.29 0.03
C ASN A 231 -1.19 -1.51 -1.28
N PHE A 232 -0.12 -1.42 -2.08
CA PHE A 232 -0.13 -0.64 -3.32
C PHE A 232 -0.59 -1.44 -4.54
N MET A 233 -0.26 -2.72 -4.64
CA MET A 233 -0.58 -3.55 -5.82
C MET A 233 -1.51 -4.73 -5.54
N HIS A 234 -1.73 -5.17 -4.29
CA HIS A 234 -2.59 -6.33 -3.95
C HIS A 234 -2.36 -7.54 -4.88
N PRO A 235 -1.17 -8.17 -4.88
CA PRO A 235 -0.94 -9.35 -5.72
C PRO A 235 -1.92 -10.47 -5.38
N GLN A 236 -2.50 -11.11 -6.39
CA GLN A 236 -3.37 -12.29 -6.22
C GLN A 236 -2.57 -13.59 -6.10
N LEU A 237 -1.36 -13.59 -6.63
CA LEU A 237 -0.48 -14.75 -6.68
C LEU A 237 0.96 -14.28 -6.51
N VAL A 238 1.72 -15.00 -5.69
CA VAL A 238 3.14 -14.76 -5.46
C VAL A 238 3.93 -16.02 -5.78
N PHE A 239 4.90 -15.90 -6.69
CA PHE A 239 5.85 -16.95 -7.07
C PHE A 239 7.20 -16.69 -6.39
N VAL A 240 7.77 -17.75 -5.82
CA VAL A 240 9.04 -17.73 -5.10
C VAL A 240 9.77 -19.04 -5.40
N ASP A 241 11.08 -18.98 -5.66
CA ASP A 241 11.91 -20.18 -5.72
C ASP A 241 12.32 -20.56 -4.29
N VAL A 242 12.13 -21.83 -3.94
CA VAL A 242 12.43 -22.34 -2.59
C VAL A 242 13.85 -22.91 -2.51
N LYS A 243 14.44 -23.29 -3.65
CA LYS A 243 15.66 -24.10 -3.68
C LYS A 243 16.92 -23.27 -3.44
N ASP A 244 17.06 -22.17 -4.17
CA ASP A 244 18.28 -21.36 -4.22
C ASP A 244 18.11 -19.99 -3.52
N GLU A 245 17.22 -19.93 -2.53
CA GLU A 245 16.78 -18.71 -1.86
C GLU A 245 17.32 -18.58 -0.42
N ASP A 246 17.41 -17.35 0.07
CA ASP A 246 17.92 -17.10 1.43
C ASP A 246 16.92 -17.54 2.51
N ARG A 247 17.43 -18.19 3.57
CA ARG A 247 16.59 -18.72 4.65
C ARG A 247 15.77 -17.64 5.36
N PHE A 248 16.39 -16.50 5.69
CA PHE A 248 15.67 -15.40 6.34
C PHE A 248 14.53 -14.85 5.47
N PHE A 249 14.64 -14.94 4.14
CA PHE A 249 13.60 -14.53 3.22
C PHE A 249 12.44 -15.52 3.20
N LEU A 250 12.74 -16.83 3.10
CA LEU A 250 11.72 -17.88 3.15
C LEU A 250 10.96 -17.88 4.49
N ASP A 251 11.69 -17.76 5.60
CA ASP A 251 11.10 -17.69 6.94
C ASP A 251 10.17 -16.46 7.07
N THR A 252 10.59 -15.32 6.52
CA THR A 252 9.78 -14.09 6.52
C THR A 252 8.53 -14.23 5.65
N LEU A 253 8.63 -14.84 4.47
CA LEU A 253 7.48 -15.07 3.58
C LEU A 253 6.47 -16.05 4.18
N ALA A 254 6.96 -17.11 4.81
CA ALA A 254 6.12 -18.09 5.51
C ALA A 254 5.36 -17.43 6.66
N ALA A 255 6.00 -16.50 7.38
CA ALA A 255 5.34 -15.68 8.38
C ALA A 255 4.32 -14.72 7.72
N TRP A 256 4.72 -13.97 6.70
CA TRP A 256 3.86 -13.00 6.02
C TRP A 256 2.52 -13.57 5.53
N ASN A 257 2.53 -14.76 4.91
CA ASN A 257 1.30 -15.42 4.42
C ASN A 257 0.36 -15.91 5.54
N ARG A 258 0.82 -15.99 6.80
CA ARG A 258 0.06 -16.52 7.94
C ARG A 258 -0.48 -15.44 8.88
N ILE A 259 -0.06 -14.18 8.74
CA ILE A 259 -0.34 -13.20 9.77
C ILE A 259 -1.74 -12.61 9.55
N PHE A 260 -2.75 -13.30 10.08
CA PHE A 260 -3.97 -12.70 10.60
C PHE A 260 -3.86 -12.76 12.13
N ILE A 261 -3.63 -11.62 12.77
CA ILE A 261 -3.48 -11.56 14.23
C ILE A 261 -4.87 -11.32 14.82
N ASP A 262 -5.41 -12.30 15.53
CA ASP A 262 -6.63 -12.13 16.33
C ASP A 262 -6.25 -12.06 17.81
N ILE A 263 -6.60 -10.96 18.47
CA ILE A 263 -6.29 -10.70 19.87
C ILE A 263 -7.60 -10.80 20.65
N LEU A 264 -7.76 -11.88 21.42
CA LEU A 264 -8.84 -12.04 22.39
C LEU A 264 -8.43 -11.45 23.74
N ILE A 265 -9.15 -10.43 24.21
CA ILE A 265 -8.93 -9.79 25.50
C ILE A 265 -10.08 -10.12 26.43
N GLN A 266 -9.80 -10.92 27.47
CA GLN A 266 -10.77 -11.21 28.52
C GLN A 266 -10.64 -10.17 29.64
N VAL A 267 -11.73 -9.44 29.89
CA VAL A 267 -11.74 -8.36 30.88
C VAL A 267 -12.22 -8.91 32.23
N THR A 268 -11.30 -8.98 33.19
CA THR A 268 -11.66 -9.36 34.57
C THR A 268 -12.42 -8.23 35.28
N PRO A 269 -13.49 -8.52 36.04
CA PRO A 269 -14.21 -7.52 36.84
C PRO A 269 -13.27 -6.74 37.77
N GLY A 270 -13.44 -5.42 37.84
CA GLY A 270 -12.62 -4.53 38.69
C GLY A 270 -11.21 -4.19 38.16
N ALA A 271 -10.79 -4.73 37.01
CA ALA A 271 -9.45 -4.50 36.42
C ALA A 271 -9.43 -3.45 35.30
N SER A 272 -10.28 -2.43 35.38
CA SER A 272 -10.45 -1.35 34.39
C SER A 272 -9.15 -0.76 33.83
N GLY A 273 -8.20 -0.42 34.70
CA GLY A 273 -6.98 0.27 34.30
C GLY A 273 -6.05 -0.58 33.42
N SER A 274 -6.07 -1.90 33.59
CA SER A 274 -5.21 -2.81 32.83
C SER A 274 -5.62 -2.88 31.36
N LEU A 275 -6.93 -3.00 31.10
CA LEU A 275 -7.52 -2.99 29.77
C LEU A 275 -7.27 -1.65 29.06
N ILE A 276 -7.55 -0.54 29.73
CA ILE A 276 -7.36 0.80 29.18
C ILE A 276 -5.89 1.00 28.78
N ARG A 277 -4.94 0.58 29.62
CA ARG A 277 -3.50 0.69 29.33
C ARG A 277 -3.09 -0.21 28.16
N LEU A 278 -3.62 -1.43 28.08
CA LEU A 278 -3.34 -2.34 26.98
C LEU A 278 -3.87 -1.80 25.65
N LEU A 279 -5.13 -1.38 25.61
CA LEU A 279 -5.75 -0.80 24.40
C LEU A 279 -5.06 0.50 23.99
N GLY A 280 -4.68 1.35 24.96
CA GLY A 280 -3.85 2.53 24.72
C GLY A 280 -2.51 2.17 24.08
N SER A 281 -1.78 1.21 24.65
CA SER A 281 -0.50 0.75 24.10
C SER A 281 -0.64 0.12 22.71
N LEU A 282 -1.72 -0.62 22.48
CA LEU A 282 -1.96 -1.28 21.20
C LEU A 282 -2.33 -0.27 20.12
N SER A 283 -3.12 0.76 20.45
CA SER A 283 -3.46 1.84 19.52
C SER A 283 -2.26 2.72 19.13
N ALA A 284 -1.25 2.80 19.99
CA ALA A 284 -0.02 3.55 19.74
C ALA A 284 1.07 2.73 18.99
N ALA A 285 0.84 1.44 18.75
CA ALA A 285 1.82 0.57 18.11
C ALA A 285 1.94 0.84 16.60
N ASP A 286 3.16 0.70 16.05
CA ASP A 286 3.42 0.87 14.61
C ASP A 286 3.04 -0.39 13.82
N PHE A 287 1.84 -0.39 13.23
CA PHE A 287 1.38 -1.46 12.35
C PHE A 287 1.82 -1.29 10.88
N ARG A 288 2.73 -0.36 10.55
CA ARG A 288 3.16 -0.13 9.15
C ARG A 288 4.01 -1.25 8.53
N ALA A 289 4.27 -2.33 9.26
CA ALA A 289 5.04 -3.48 8.78
C ALA A 289 4.23 -4.80 8.75
N CYS A 290 2.95 -4.76 9.15
CA CYS A 290 2.11 -5.95 9.35
C CYS A 290 0.61 -5.61 9.16
N SER A 291 -0.26 -6.61 9.01
CA SER A 291 -1.72 -6.41 9.08
C SER A 291 -2.13 -5.91 10.46
N VAL A 292 -3.07 -4.96 10.52
CA VAL A 292 -3.69 -4.54 11.78
C VAL A 292 -4.41 -5.75 12.40
N PRO A 293 -4.19 -6.04 13.70
CA PRO A 293 -4.88 -7.15 14.35
C PRO A 293 -6.39 -6.95 14.37
N HIS A 294 -7.13 -8.04 14.20
CA HIS A 294 -8.50 -8.12 14.68
C HIS A 294 -8.46 -8.19 16.21
N ILE A 295 -9.33 -7.44 16.90
CA ILE A 295 -9.40 -7.45 18.36
C ILE A 295 -10.82 -7.83 18.75
N THR A 296 -10.93 -8.86 19.58
CA THR A 296 -12.17 -9.27 20.23
C THR A 296 -12.05 -8.99 21.72
N ILE A 297 -12.95 -8.15 22.28
CA ILE A 297 -12.95 -7.80 23.71
C ILE A 297 -14.16 -8.48 24.36
N GLU A 298 -13.90 -9.42 25.28
CA GLU A 298 -14.93 -10.03 26.11
C GLU A 298 -15.10 -9.20 27.39
N LEU A 299 -16.23 -8.50 27.48
CA LEU A 299 -16.60 -7.69 28.64
C LEU A 299 -17.28 -8.55 29.72
N PRO A 300 -17.05 -8.26 31.02
CA PRO A 300 -17.77 -8.91 32.10
C PRO A 300 -19.25 -8.50 32.08
N PRO A 301 -20.15 -9.26 32.75
CA PRO A 301 -21.58 -8.97 32.77
C PRO A 301 -21.93 -7.61 33.38
N ASP A 302 -21.06 -7.06 34.24
CA ASP A 302 -21.22 -5.71 34.81
C ASP A 302 -19.93 -4.88 34.64
N PRO A 303 -19.71 -4.25 33.47
CA PRO A 303 -18.47 -3.54 33.17
C PRO A 303 -18.41 -2.18 33.87
N ASP A 304 -17.26 -1.82 34.43
CA ASP A 304 -17.08 -0.54 35.12
C ASP A 304 -17.36 0.67 34.20
N SER A 305 -17.90 1.75 34.77
CA SER A 305 -18.21 2.98 34.02
C SER A 305 -16.99 3.60 33.33
N SER A 306 -15.80 3.42 33.90
CA SER A 306 -14.52 3.86 33.33
C SER A 306 -14.17 3.16 32.02
N ILE A 307 -14.42 1.84 31.92
CA ILE A 307 -14.20 1.05 30.69
C ILE A 307 -15.15 1.54 29.60
N LEU A 308 -16.43 1.69 29.93
CA LEU A 308 -17.45 2.11 28.98
C LEU A 308 -17.15 3.51 28.37
N ARG A 309 -16.74 4.47 29.22
CA ARG A 309 -16.33 5.82 28.76
C ARG A 309 -15.08 5.80 27.89
N PHE A 310 -14.13 4.91 28.18
CA PHE A 310 -12.93 4.75 27.35
C PHE A 310 -13.29 4.15 26.00
N LEU A 311 -14.08 3.07 25.98
CA LEU A 311 -14.49 2.38 24.74
C LEU A 311 -15.35 3.26 23.83
N GLU A 312 -16.13 4.21 24.38
CA GLU A 312 -16.90 5.18 23.59
C GLU A 312 -16.01 6.04 22.66
N ASN A 313 -14.80 6.37 23.11
CA ASN A 313 -13.85 7.22 22.39
C ASN A 313 -12.68 6.42 21.77
N PHE A 314 -12.60 5.12 22.02
CA PHE A 314 -11.54 4.27 21.53
C PHE A 314 -11.73 4.04 20.02
N GLN A 315 -10.71 4.39 19.23
CA GLN A 315 -10.72 4.21 17.79
C GLN A 315 -9.75 3.10 17.38
N TRP A 316 -10.30 2.10 16.69
CA TRP A 316 -9.55 0.99 16.11
C TRP A 316 -10.10 0.70 14.71
N PRO A 317 -9.26 0.48 13.67
CA PRO A 317 -7.80 0.67 13.61
C PRO A 317 -7.33 2.11 13.91
N PRO A 318 -6.05 2.32 14.25
CA PRO A 318 -5.49 3.67 14.37
C PRO A 318 -5.63 4.48 13.07
N ALA A 319 -5.96 5.77 13.18
CA ALA A 319 -6.29 6.62 12.04
C ALA A 319 -5.13 6.86 11.05
N ASP A 320 -3.88 6.63 11.49
CA ASP A 320 -2.69 6.76 10.65
C ASP A 320 -2.38 5.50 9.82
N VAL A 321 -3.17 4.44 9.97
CA VAL A 321 -3.05 3.20 9.20
C VAL A 321 -4.01 3.24 7.99
N PRO A 322 -3.49 3.24 6.75
CA PRO A 322 -4.33 3.19 5.56
C PRO A 322 -4.81 1.75 5.34
N ASN A 323 -5.88 1.35 6.03
CA ASN A 323 -6.57 0.08 5.81
C ASN A 323 -7.94 0.35 5.16
N PRO A 324 -8.26 -0.23 3.99
CA PRO A 324 -9.58 -0.07 3.35
C PRO A 324 -10.72 -0.70 4.15
N ASN A 325 -10.42 -1.58 5.11
CA ASN A 325 -11.41 -2.14 6.03
C ASN A 325 -11.39 -1.34 7.34
N LYS A 326 -12.15 -0.24 7.39
CA LYS A 326 -12.59 0.30 8.68
C LYS A 326 -13.35 -0.83 9.38
N ALA A 327 -12.81 -1.37 10.47
CA ALA A 327 -13.62 -2.12 11.41
C ALA A 327 -14.57 -1.10 12.07
N GLU A 328 -15.75 -0.92 11.48
CA GLU A 328 -16.83 -0.24 12.20
C GLU A 328 -17.27 -1.19 13.31
N LEU A 329 -17.19 -0.72 14.56
CA LEU A 329 -17.95 -1.31 15.66
C LEU A 329 -19.37 -1.52 15.16
N ALA A 330 -19.86 -2.76 15.23
CA ALA A 330 -21.14 -3.10 14.65
C ALA A 330 -22.21 -2.11 15.15
N PRO A 331 -23.04 -1.50 14.29
CA PRO A 331 -23.95 -0.40 14.68
C PRO A 331 -24.82 -0.72 15.90
N GLN A 332 -25.19 -2.00 16.06
CA GLN A 332 -25.91 -2.51 17.23
C GLN A 332 -25.15 -2.37 18.55
N PHE A 333 -23.82 -2.42 18.53
CA PHE A 333 -22.96 -2.32 19.71
C PHE A 333 -22.87 -0.88 20.23
N TYR A 334 -22.91 0.12 19.35
CA TYR A 334 -22.99 1.53 19.73
C TYR A 334 -24.29 1.86 20.48
N HIS A 335 -25.42 1.29 20.04
CA HIS A 335 -26.70 1.48 20.71
C HIS A 335 -26.73 0.80 22.09
N TYR A 336 -26.16 -0.40 22.21
CA TYR A 336 -26.04 -1.09 23.50
C TYR A 336 -25.14 -0.33 24.49
N LEU A 337 -23.98 0.16 24.06
CA LEU A 337 -23.08 0.96 24.92
C LEU A 337 -23.74 2.27 25.38
N LYS A 338 -24.41 2.99 24.47
CA LYS A 338 -25.17 4.20 24.82
C LYS A 338 -26.30 3.91 25.80
N TYR A 339 -27.02 2.80 25.61
CA TYR A 339 -28.09 2.36 26.49
C TYR A 339 -27.57 1.99 27.88
N ALA A 340 -26.55 1.14 27.99
CA ALA A 340 -25.96 0.71 29.26
C ALA A 340 -25.37 1.90 30.05
N LEU A 341 -24.76 2.87 29.36
CA LEU A 341 -24.28 4.12 29.98
C LEU A 341 -25.43 5.04 30.42
N ALA A 342 -26.53 5.12 29.66
CA ALA A 342 -27.70 5.90 30.01
C ALA A 342 -28.42 5.34 31.23
N GLU A 343 -28.61 4.02 31.28
CA GLU A 343 -29.22 3.30 32.41
C GLU A 343 -28.41 3.52 33.71
N ARG A 344 -27.08 3.44 33.64
CA ARG A 344 -26.20 3.73 34.78
C ARG A 344 -26.18 5.20 35.20
N ARG A 345 -26.39 6.16 34.27
CA ARG A 345 -26.56 7.59 34.63
C ARG A 345 -27.86 7.83 35.37
N THR A 346 -28.93 7.12 35.02
CA THR A 346 -30.23 7.22 35.70
C THR A 346 -30.29 6.44 37.02
N ALA A 347 -29.40 5.47 37.22
CA ALA A 347 -29.35 4.63 38.41
C ALA A 347 -28.49 5.19 39.58
N MET A 348 -27.84 6.34 39.43
CA MET A 348 -27.25 7.07 40.57
C MET A 348 -28.33 7.98 41.19
N PRO A 349 -28.85 7.69 42.39
CA PRO A 349 -29.65 8.66 43.12
C PRO A 349 -28.72 9.81 43.53
N SER A 350 -29.18 11.05 43.35
CA SER A 350 -28.58 12.23 43.94
C SER A 350 -28.54 12.07 45.46
N PHE A 351 -27.38 11.72 46.02
CA PHE A 351 -27.11 11.94 47.43
C PHE A 351 -26.84 13.44 47.60
N SER A 352 -27.85 14.12 48.17
CA SER A 352 -27.70 15.45 48.78
C SER A 352 -26.95 15.36 50.11
#